data_AF-A0A416I5B5-F1
#
_entry.id   AF-A0A416I5B5-F1
#
_cell.length_a   1.000
_cell.length_b   1.000
_cell.length_c   1.000
_cell.angle_alpha   90.00
_cell.angle_beta   90.00
_cell.angle_gamma   90.00
#
_symmetry.space_group_name_H-M   'P 1'
#
loop_
_entity.id
_entity.type
_entity.pdbx_description
1 polymer ?
#
loop_
_entity_poly.entity_id
_entity_poly.type
_entity_poly.pdbx_seq_one_letter_code
_entity_poly.pdbx_strand_id
1 'polypeptide(L)'
;MLARIFTILQHFNISTNISYDTRDNSTRNLKVQEASGYQTSIPKISLQGKWVEDFGFPIGSHISVECFQNKLVILNNENPK
;
A
#
# COMPACT_ATOMS: atom_id res chain seq x y z
N MET A 1 -12.79 -2.46 -4.83
CA MET A 1 -14.04 -2.14 -4.10
C MET A 1 -13.82 -1.75 -2.64
N LEU A 2 -12.88 -2.36 -1.90
CA LEU A 2 -12.63 -2.07 -0.48
C LEU A 2 -12.12 -0.64 -0.17
N ALA A 3 -11.31 -0.06 -1.05
CA ALA A 3 -10.75 1.27 -0.79
C ALA A 3 -11.81 2.39 -0.82
N ARG A 4 -12.81 2.30 -1.71
CA ARG A 4 -13.96 3.21 -1.71
C ARG A 4 -14.82 3.08 -0.44
N ILE A 5 -14.98 1.86 0.07
CA ILE A 5 -15.68 1.61 1.34
C ILE A 5 -14.91 2.27 2.49
N PHE A 6 -13.58 2.14 2.54
CA PHE A 6 -12.75 2.80 3.55
C PHE A 6 -12.89 4.34 3.52
N THR A 7 -12.87 4.96 2.34
CA THR A 7 -13.09 6.42 2.21
C THR A 7 -14.47 6.85 2.72
N ILE A 8 -15.52 6.09 2.39
CA ILE A 8 -16.88 6.35 2.84
C ILE A 8 -16.96 6.25 4.36
N LEU A 9 -16.39 5.20 4.96
CA LEU A 9 -16.41 4.98 6.40
C LEU A 9 -15.67 6.07 7.18
N GLN A 10 -14.53 6.54 6.65
CA GLN A 10 -13.82 7.68 7.24
C GLN A 10 -14.64 8.98 7.17
N HIS A 11 -15.32 9.23 6.05
CA HIS A 11 -16.16 10.42 5.88
C HIS A 11 -17.36 10.44 6.85
N PHE A 12 -17.95 9.28 7.12
CA PHE A 12 -19.09 9.13 8.02
C PHE A 12 -18.70 8.83 9.49
N ASN A 13 -17.41 8.80 9.81
CA ASN A 13 -16.87 8.51 11.15
C ASN A 13 -17.43 7.18 11.74
N ILE A 14 -17.63 6.17 10.88
CA ILE A 14 -18.17 4.86 11.26
C ILE A 14 -16.99 3.96 11.65
N SER A 15 -16.96 3.52 12.91
CA SER A 15 -16.01 2.51 13.38
C SER A 15 -16.37 1.15 12.79
N THR A 16 -15.60 0.69 11.81
CA THR A 16 -15.74 -0.68 11.35
C THR A 16 -14.93 -1.62 12.21
N ASN A 17 -15.58 -2.65 12.74
CA ASN A 17 -14.94 -3.86 13.27
C ASN A 17 -14.37 -4.70 12.10
N ILE A 18 -13.52 -4.09 11.26
CA ILE A 18 -12.73 -4.83 10.28
C ILE A 18 -11.46 -5.22 11.02
N SER A 19 -11.45 -6.44 11.56
CA SER A 19 -10.22 -7.09 11.99
C SER A 19 -9.47 -7.52 10.74
N TYR A 20 -8.44 -6.77 10.35
CA TYR A 20 -7.42 -7.31 9.46
C TYR A 20 -6.72 -8.44 10.21
N ASP A 21 -6.47 -9.58 9.55
CA ASP A 21 -5.63 -10.64 10.11
C ASP A 21 -4.23 -10.06 10.39
N THR A 22 -4.00 -9.63 11.63
CA THR A 22 -2.74 -9.04 12.06
C THR A 22 -1.77 -10.17 12.28
N ARG A 23 -1.20 -10.69 11.20
CA ARG A 23 0.03 -11.49 11.30
C ARG A 23 1.04 -10.64 12.07
N ASP A 24 1.59 -11.20 13.14
CA ASP A 24 2.62 -10.57 13.96
C ASP A 24 3.71 -10.02 13.01
N ASN A 25 3.95 -8.69 13.05
CA ASN A 25 4.89 -7.96 12.18
C ASN A 25 4.40 -7.54 10.76
N SER A 26 3.23 -6.90 10.66
CA SER A 26 2.68 -6.35 9.41
C SER A 26 3.18 -4.95 9.03
N THR A 27 3.94 -4.27 9.89
CA THR A 27 4.40 -2.89 9.65
C THR A 27 5.92 -2.86 9.45
N ARG A 28 6.36 -2.26 8.33
CA ARG A 28 7.78 -2.08 8.03
C ARG A 28 8.12 -0.59 7.94
N ASN A 29 9.10 -0.17 8.72
CA ASN A 29 9.61 1.19 8.69
C ASN A 29 10.55 1.35 7.50
N LEU A 30 10.17 2.20 6.54
CA LEU A 30 10.93 2.49 5.34
C LEU A 30 11.31 3.97 5.33
N LYS A 31 12.45 4.26 4.69
CA LYS A 31 12.89 5.62 4.44
C LYS A 31 12.65 5.97 2.98
N VAL A 32 12.12 7.16 2.72
CA VAL A 32 12.09 7.71 1.36
C VAL A 32 13.53 7.95 0.92
N GLN A 33 13.91 7.31 -0.16
CA GLN A 33 15.23 7.38 -0.75
C GLN A 33 15.23 8.38 -1.89
N GLU A 34 16.41 8.88 -2.21
CA GLU A 34 16.67 9.61 -3.44
C GLU A 34 16.90 8.64 -4.59
N ALA A 35 16.22 8.85 -5.71
CA ALA A 35 16.52 8.22 -6.99
C ALA A 35 17.20 9.24 -7.92
N SER A 36 18.17 8.76 -8.68
CA SER A 36 18.88 9.55 -9.69
C SER A 36 17.92 9.96 -10.80
N GLY A 37 17.51 11.22 -10.82
CA GLY A 37 16.89 11.86 -11.98
C GLY A 37 17.95 12.55 -12.86
N TYR A 38 17.60 12.83 -14.12
CA TYR A 38 18.51 13.46 -15.08
C TYR A 38 19.01 14.85 -14.63
N GLN A 39 18.21 15.59 -13.84
CA GLN A 39 18.54 16.94 -13.34
C GLN A 39 18.08 17.22 -11.90
N THR A 40 17.38 16.29 -11.25
CA THR A 40 16.80 16.50 -9.92
C THR A 40 16.73 15.20 -9.12
N SER A 41 16.78 15.35 -7.79
CA SER A 41 16.48 14.30 -6.83
C SER A 41 15.01 13.92 -6.90
N ILE A 42 14.71 12.65 -7.17
CA ILE A 42 13.33 12.14 -7.22
C ILE A 42 13.06 11.31 -5.96
N PRO A 43 11.97 11.56 -5.20
CA PRO A 43 11.62 10.74 -4.06
C PRO A 43 11.22 9.33 -4.51
N LYS A 44 11.81 8.32 -3.89
CA LYS A 44 11.58 6.89 -4.17
C LYS A 44 11.28 6.13 -2.89
N ILE A 45 10.23 5.32 -2.92
CA ILE A 45 9.95 4.30 -1.90
C ILE A 45 10.29 2.94 -2.53
N SER A 46 11.07 2.11 -1.84
CA SER A 46 11.42 0.77 -2.31
C SER A 46 10.76 -0.28 -1.42
N LEU A 47 9.85 -1.06 -2.01
CA LEU A 47 9.24 -2.24 -1.40
C LEU A 47 9.90 -3.47 -2.05
N GLN A 48 10.76 -4.16 -1.30
CA GLN A 48 11.52 -5.30 -1.83
C GLN A 48 11.73 -6.38 -0.76
N GLY A 49 11.80 -7.64 -1.22
CA GLY A 49 12.04 -8.82 -0.39
C GLY A 49 10.84 -9.77 -0.32
N LYS A 50 11.06 -10.96 0.27
CA LYS A 50 10.06 -12.04 0.33
C LYS A 50 8.73 -11.61 0.95
N TRP A 51 8.79 -10.71 1.92
CA TRP A 51 7.60 -10.16 2.57
C TRP A 51 6.66 -9.42 1.62
N VAL A 52 7.14 -8.82 0.52
CA VAL A 52 6.27 -8.14 -0.44
C VAL A 52 5.39 -9.17 -1.15
N GLU A 53 5.99 -10.30 -1.53
CA GLU A 53 5.29 -11.44 -2.12
C GLU A 53 4.33 -12.11 -1.11
N ASP A 54 4.77 -12.35 0.14
CA ASP A 54 3.97 -12.97 1.20
C ASP A 54 2.72 -12.14 1.58
N PHE A 55 2.77 -10.83 1.31
CA PHE A 55 1.65 -9.90 1.48
C PHE A 55 0.82 -9.71 0.19
N GLY A 56 1.02 -10.57 -0.80
CA GLY A 56 0.17 -10.66 -1.99
C GLY A 56 0.62 -9.76 -3.14
N PHE A 57 1.90 -9.41 -3.23
CA PHE A 57 2.46 -8.66 -4.38
C PHE A 57 3.59 -9.46 -5.06
N PRO A 58 3.28 -10.60 -5.71
CA PRO A 58 4.28 -11.35 -6.47
C PRO A 58 4.79 -10.58 -7.71
N ILE A 59 5.90 -11.05 -8.27
CA ILE A 59 6.47 -10.52 -9.51
C ILE A 59 5.45 -10.69 -10.64
N GLY A 60 5.18 -9.59 -11.36
CA GLY A 60 4.22 -9.58 -12.47
C GLY A 60 2.81 -9.12 -12.09
N SER A 61 2.51 -8.92 -10.80
CA SER A 61 1.19 -8.43 -10.40
C SER A 61 0.89 -7.03 -10.91
N HIS A 62 -0.36 -6.84 -11.33
CA HIS A 62 -0.89 -5.54 -11.71
C HIS A 62 -1.39 -4.82 -10.46
N ILE A 63 -0.78 -3.67 -10.12
CA ILE A 63 -1.13 -2.92 -8.91
C ILE A 63 -1.76 -1.57 -9.24
N SER A 64 -2.51 -1.03 -8.28
CA SER A 64 -2.96 0.36 -8.25
C SER A 64 -2.48 1.05 -6.98
N VAL A 65 -2.23 2.36 -7.06
CA VAL A 65 -1.87 3.19 -5.91
C VAL A 65 -2.85 4.33 -5.79
N GLU A 66 -3.58 4.37 -4.69
CA GLU A 66 -4.46 5.48 -4.35
C GLU A 66 -3.69 6.49 -3.49
N CYS A 67 -3.74 7.76 -3.89
CA CYS A 67 -3.00 8.85 -3.26
C CYS A 67 -3.92 9.75 -2.43
N PHE A 68 -3.57 9.94 -1.17
CA PHE A 68 -4.22 10.86 -0.25
C PHE A 68 -3.18 11.77 0.41
N GLN A 69 -3.62 12.85 1.06
CA GLN A 69 -2.72 13.68 1.86
C GLN A 69 -2.02 12.82 2.92
N ASN A 70 -0.69 12.76 2.85
CA ASN A 70 0.19 12.00 3.75
C ASN A 70 -0.04 10.46 3.79
N LYS A 71 -0.75 9.89 2.81
CA LYS A 71 -1.06 8.45 2.80
C LYS A 71 -1.12 7.90 1.38
N LEU A 72 -0.48 6.75 1.17
CA LEU A 72 -0.59 5.94 -0.05
C LEU A 72 -1.21 4.59 0.30
N VAL A 73 -2.15 4.12 -0.52
CA VAL A 73 -2.75 2.79 -0.41
C VAL A 73 -2.42 2.02 -1.68
N ILE A 74 -1.67 0.92 -1.54
CA ILE A 74 -1.27 0.06 -2.66
C ILE A 74 -2.19 -1.16 -2.67
N LEU A 75 -2.79 -1.45 -3.81
CA LEU A 75 -3.73 -2.54 -4.01
C LEU A 75 -3.22 -3.44 -5.13
N ASN A 76 -3.21 -4.74 -4.90
CA ASN A 76 -3.08 -5.69 -6.00
C ASN A 76 -4.44 -5.81 -6.70
N ASN A 77 -4.47 -5.63 -8.02
CA ASN A 77 -5.67 -5.71 -8.85
C ASN A 77 -5.90 -7.12 -9.42
N GLU A 78 -4.97 -8.05 -9.19
CA GLU A 78 -5.23 -9.45 -9.47
C GLU A 78 -6.35 -9.94 -8.55
N ASN A 79 -7.45 -10.38 -9.15
CA ASN A 79 -8.62 -10.83 -8.39
C ASN A 79 -8.21 -11.89 -7.38
N PRO A 80 -8.55 -11.76 -6.08
CA PRO A 80 -8.46 -12.87 -5.16
C PRO A 80 -9.38 -13.97 -5.71
N LYS A 81 -8.79 -15.11 -6.08
CA LYS A 81 -9.54 -16.34 -6.35
C LYS A 81 -10.17 -16.85 -5.05
#